data_AF-A0A2V8GUK3-F1
#
_entry.id   AF-A0A2V8GUK3-F1
#
_cell.length_a   1.000
_cell.length_b   1.000
_cell.length_c   1.000
_cell.angle_alpha   90.00
_cell.angle_beta   90.00
_cell.angle_gamma   90.00
#
_symmetry.space_group_name_H-M   'P 1'
#
loop_
_entity.id
_entity.type
_entity.pdbx_description
1 polymer ?
#
loop_
_entity_poly.entity_id
_entity_poly.type
_entity_poly.pdbx_seq_one_letter_code
_entity_poly.pdbx_strand_id
1 'polypeptide(L)' 'PCSHWVATDERGEIARVKITDPSFLNWPAIIEAAPGNIIPDFPVINNSFNFSYSGNDR' A
#
# COMPACT_ATOMS: atom_id res chain seq x y z
N PRO A 1 -5.78 -7.91 1.51
CA PRO A 1 -7.22 -7.61 1.76
C PRO A 1 -7.46 -6.11 1.56
N CYS A 2 -8.60 -5.71 1.00
CA CYS A 2 -8.97 -4.28 0.94
C CYS A 2 -9.80 -3.95 2.19
N SER A 3 -9.39 -2.94 2.96
CA SER A 3 -10.07 -2.54 4.20
C SER A 3 -10.47 -1.07 4.15
N HIS A 4 -11.66 -0.77 4.66
CA HIS A 4 -12.18 0.58 4.85
C HIS A 4 -12.45 0.77 6.34
N TRP A 5 -11.72 1.68 6.97
CA TRP A 5 -11.93 2.06 8.37
C TRP A 5 -12.50 3.47 8.42
N VAL A 6 -13.57 3.63 9.20
CA VAL A 6 -14.28 4.90 9.36
C VAL A 6 -14.43 5.16 10.85
N ALA A 7 -14.06 6.37 11.28
CA ALA A 7 -14.34 6.88 12.61
C ALA A 7 -15.28 8.09 12.51
N THR A 8 -16.26 8.13 13.42
CA THR A 8 -17.20 9.23 13.55
C THR A 8 -16.91 10.06 14.80
N ASP A 9 -17.27 11.33 14.79
CA ASP A 9 -17.25 12.18 15.97
C ASP A 9 -18.51 11.99 16.83
N GLU A 10 -18.62 12.78 17.90
CA GLU A 10 -19.75 12.75 18.84
C GLU A 10 -21.10 13.17 18.22
N ARG A 11 -21.08 13.84 17.06
CA ARG A 11 -22.27 14.25 16.30
C ARG A 11 -22.65 13.22 15.22
N GLY A 12 -21.86 12.17 15.07
CA GLY A 12 -22.03 11.15 14.04
C GLY A 12 -21.44 11.53 12.67
N GLU A 13 -20.72 12.66 12.59
CA GLU A 13 -20.05 13.08 11.36
C GLU A 13 -18.75 12.30 11.15
N ILE A 14 -18.34 12.11 9.91
CA ILE A 14 -17.10 11.38 9.59
C ILE A 14 -15.90 12.21 10.03
N ALA A 15 -15.22 11.75 11.07
CA ALA A 15 -13.99 12.36 11.60
C ALA A 15 -12.75 11.86 10.85
N ARG A 16 -12.75 10.60 10.42
CA ARG A 16 -11.62 10.01 9.68
C ARG A 16 -12.05 8.82 8.83
N VAL A 17 -11.48 8.75 7.63
CA VAL A 17 -11.53 7.55 6.78
C VAL A 17 -10.10 7.11 6.50
N LYS A 18 -9.84 5.81 6.65
CA LYS A 18 -8.60 5.17 6.20
C LYS A 18 -8.96 4.02 5.28
N ILE A 19 -8.45 4.09 4.05
CA ILE A 19 -8.55 3.00 3.09
C ILE A 19 -7.19 2.31 3.06
N THR A 20 -7.16 0.99 3.17
CA THR A 20 -5.95 0.20 3.03
C THR A 20 -6.09 -0.70 1.81
N ASP A 21 -5.31 -0.38 0.78
CA ASP A 21 -5.20 -1.16 -0.45
C ASP A 21 -4.51 -2.51 -0.16
N PRO A 22 -4.88 -3.61 -0.86
CA PRO A 22 -4.23 -4.90 -0.67
C PRO A 22 -2.69 -4.87 -0.79
N SER A 23 -2.14 -4.02 -1.66
CA SER A 23 -0.70 -3.90 -1.86
C SER A 23 0.01 -3.19 -0.71
N PHE A 24 -0.70 -2.44 0.13
CA PHE A 24 -0.14 -1.72 1.29
C PHE A 24 0.69 -2.64 2.20
N LEU A 25 0.23 -3.87 2.37
CA LEU A 25 0.91 -4.87 3.20
C LEU A 25 2.13 -5.51 2.52
N ASN A 26 2.19 -5.46 1.20
CA ASN A 26 3.29 -6.04 0.42
C ASN A 26 4.47 -5.05 0.31
N TRP A 27 4.21 -3.75 0.35
CA TRP A 27 5.21 -2.69 0.15
C TRP A 27 6.50 -2.86 0.98
N PRO A 28 6.47 -3.28 2.26
CA PRO A 28 7.69 -3.53 3.02
C PRO A 28 8.62 -4.59 2.41
N ALA A 29 8.09 -5.54 1.63
CA ALA A 29 8.88 -6.59 0.99
C ALA A 29 9.90 -6.05 -0.03
N ILE A 30 9.74 -4.81 -0.51
CA ILE A 30 10.70 -4.18 -1.42
C ILE A 30 12.10 -4.05 -0.82
N ILE A 31 12.19 -3.91 0.51
CA ILE A 31 13.45 -3.77 1.26
C ILE A 31 14.29 -5.06 1.14
N GLU A 32 13.62 -6.21 1.11
CA GLU A 32 14.26 -7.52 0.98
C GLU A 32 14.47 -7.90 -0.49
N ALA A 33 13.54 -7.51 -1.37
CA ALA A 33 13.57 -7.93 -2.77
C ALA A 33 14.49 -7.09 -3.67
N ALA A 34 14.77 -5.83 -3.33
CA ALA A 34 15.57 -4.94 -4.16
C ALA A 34 17.09 -5.17 -4.09
N PRO A 35 17.72 -5.42 -2.92
CA PRO A 35 19.18 -5.58 -2.82
C PRO A 35 19.73 -6.70 -3.71
N GLY A 36 20.88 -6.45 -4.35
CA GLY A 36 21.54 -7.42 -5.23
C GLY A 36 21.04 -7.45 -6.68
N ASN A 37 19.97 -6.72 -7.00
CA ASN A 37 19.45 -6.58 -8.36
C ASN A 37 19.97 -5.31 -9.05
N ILE A 38 19.86 -5.25 -10.37
CA ILE A 38 20.19 -4.05 -11.15
C ILE A 38 18.98 -3.13 -11.29
N ILE A 39 19.19 -1.84 -11.55
CA ILE A 39 18.12 -0.84 -11.72
C ILE A 39 17.03 -1.31 -12.72
N PRO A 40 17.38 -1.91 -13.88
CA PRO A 40 16.39 -2.44 -14.82
C PRO A 40 15.48 -3.55 -14.30
N ASP A 41 15.78 -4.19 -13.16
CA ASP A 41 14.95 -5.26 -12.59
C ASP A 41 13.76 -4.72 -11.78
N PHE A 42 13.79 -3.43 -11.45
CA PHE A 42 12.76 -2.78 -10.64
C PHE A 42 11.33 -2.96 -11.19
N PRO A 43 11.05 -2.87 -12.51
CA PRO A 43 9.72 -3.14 -13.05
C PRO A 43 9.22 -4.57 -12.81
N VAL A 44 10.12 -5.57 -12.85
CA VAL A 44 9.75 -6.97 -12.59
C VAL A 44 9.40 -7.16 -11.12
N ILE A 45 10.23 -6.64 -10.21
CA ILE A 45 9.96 -6.65 -8.77
C ILE A 45 8.61 -6.01 -8.47
N ASN A 46 8.35 -4.83 -9.05
CA ASN A 46 7.09 -4.11 -8.86
C ASN A 46 5.86 -4.94 -9.25
N ASN A 47 5.96 -5.64 -10.38
CA ASN A 47 4.87 -6.48 -10.88
C ASN A 47 4.69 -7.76 -10.04
N SER A 48 5.78 -8.39 -9.61
CA SER A 48 5.75 -9.62 -8.80
C SER A 48 5.00 -9.47 -7.48
N PHE A 49 5.09 -8.30 -6.83
CA PHE A 49 4.39 -8.03 -5.57
C PHE A 49 3.04 -7.33 -5.75
N ASN A 50 2.65 -7.07 -7.00
CA ASN A 50 1.41 -6.38 -7.37
C ASN A 50 1.28 -5.03 -6.65
N PHE A 51 2.35 -4.23 -6.65
CA PHE A 51 2.37 -2.94 -5.98
C PHE A 51 1.43 -1.93 -6.65
N SER A 52 0.65 -1.22 -5.82
CA SER A 52 -0.15 -0.08 -6.23
C SER A 52 0.41 1.18 -5.57
N TYR A 53 0.94 2.10 -6.40
CA TYR A 53 1.42 3.41 -5.93
C TYR A 53 0.26 4.27 -5.44
N SER A 54 -0.81 4.37 -6.23
CA SER A 54 -2.00 5.15 -5.84
C SER A 54 -2.74 4.59 -4.62
N GLY A 55 -2.52 3.30 -4.29
CA GLY A 55 -3.00 2.67 -3.07
C GLY A 55 -2.16 3.01 -1.83
N ASN A 56 -0.92 3.45 -2.00
CA ASN A 56 0.04 3.77 -0.95
C ASN A 56 0.30 5.28 -0.76
N ASP A 57 -0.03 6.12 -1.75
CA ASP A 57 0.14 7.58 -1.71
C ASP A 57 -0.96 8.32 -0.89
N ARG A 58 -1.53 7.70 0.14
CA ARG A 58 -2.74 8.20 0.85
C ARG A 58 -2.54 8.42 2.35
#